data_AF-A0A1V9YCK5-F1
#
_entry.id   AF-A0A1V9YCK5-F1
#
_cell.length_a   1.000
_cell.length_b   1.000
_cell.length_c   1.000
_cell.angle_alpha   90.00
_cell.angle_beta   90.00
_cell.angle_gamma   90.00
#
_symmetry.space_group_name_H-M   'P 1'
#
loop_
_entity.id
_entity.type
_entity.pdbx_description
1 polymer ?
#
loop_
_entity_poly.entity_id
_entity_poly.type
_entity_poly.pdbx_seq_one_letter_code
_entity_poly.pdbx_strand_id
1 'polypeptide(L)'
;MMVPSLDKQAAVMVECVQNHTPEVMVIDEIGRANEVEAARTCKQRGVRIVASAHGDLRKLLKNKPLRGLVGGVESVTVGDALAKEKSKGDGPVRKLLAQRGGEPIFEVIVELRRGEYKTWRLVMDAAAAVDAILDGQSYEAQVRRRTDDGNAFEYELVKA
;
A
#
# COMPACT_ATOMS: atom_id res chain seq x y z
N MET A 1 -9.58 -21.63 5.48
CA MET A 1 -11.05 -21.42 5.63
C MET A 1 -11.59 -21.00 4.28
N MET A 2 -12.71 -21.56 3.83
CA MET A 2 -13.31 -21.19 2.53
C MET A 2 -14.19 -19.96 2.70
N VAL A 3 -14.07 -18.98 1.79
CA VAL A 3 -14.95 -17.81 1.74
C VAL A 3 -16.18 -18.17 0.90
N PRO A 4 -17.40 -18.17 1.47
CA PRO A 4 -18.59 -18.66 0.76
C PRO A 4 -19.13 -17.69 -0.29
N SER A 5 -18.83 -16.39 -0.16
CA SER A 5 -19.13 -15.36 -1.15
C SER A 5 -18.26 -14.13 -0.92
N LEU A 6 -18.12 -13.28 -1.95
CA LEU A 6 -17.33 -12.04 -1.90
C LEU A 6 -17.71 -11.14 -0.71
N ASP A 7 -19.01 -10.95 -0.45
CA ASP A 7 -19.49 -10.09 0.64
C ASP A 7 -19.14 -10.63 2.05
N LYS A 8 -18.79 -11.92 2.15
CA LYS A 8 -18.41 -12.57 3.42
C LYS A 8 -16.91 -12.52 3.70
N GLN A 9 -16.09 -12.09 2.76
CA GLN A 9 -14.63 -12.09 2.89
C GLN A 9 -14.15 -11.35 4.15
N ALA A 10 -14.63 -10.12 4.37
CA ALA A 10 -14.27 -9.33 5.56
C ALA A 10 -14.66 -10.03 6.88
N ALA A 11 -15.85 -10.65 6.94
CA ALA A 11 -16.30 -11.36 8.13
C ALA A 11 -15.45 -12.62 8.40
N VAL A 12 -15.16 -13.40 7.35
CA VAL A 12 -14.31 -14.60 7.43
C VAL A 12 -12.89 -14.24 7.85
N MET A 13 -12.33 -13.12 7.38
CA MET A 13 -11.02 -12.64 7.82
C MET A 13 -11.00 -12.41 9.33
N VAL A 14 -11.97 -11.68 9.87
CA VAL A 14 -12.05 -11.38 11.31
C VAL A 14 -12.28 -12.65 12.13
N GLU A 15 -13.21 -13.50 11.72
CA GLU A 15 -13.49 -14.79 12.35
C GLU A 15 -12.23 -15.67 12.41
N CYS A 16 -11.48 -15.73 11.29
CA CYS A 16 -10.27 -16.52 11.20
C CYS A 16 -9.24 -16.09 12.25
N VAL A 17 -9.04 -14.79 12.45
CA VAL A 17 -8.12 -14.31 13.48
C VAL A 17 -8.67 -14.49 14.89
N GLN A 18 -9.98 -14.39 15.08
CA GLN A 18 -10.61 -14.59 16.40
C GLN A 18 -10.53 -16.03 16.90
N ASN A 19 -10.75 -16.99 16.01
CA ASN A 19 -10.91 -18.40 16.40
C ASN A 19 -9.66 -19.25 16.16
N HIS A 20 -8.76 -18.83 15.27
CA HIS A 20 -7.59 -19.63 14.88
C HIS A 20 -6.25 -18.92 15.09
N THR A 21 -6.24 -17.59 15.25
CA THR A 21 -5.01 -16.79 15.45
C THR A 21 -3.85 -17.23 14.53
N PRO A 22 -4.05 -17.22 13.19
CA PRO A 22 -3.05 -17.74 12.27
C PRO A 22 -1.80 -16.85 12.27
N GLU A 23 -0.62 -17.44 12.07
CA GLU A 23 0.61 -16.67 11.88
C GLU A 23 0.61 -15.92 10.54
N VAL A 24 0.03 -16.53 9.50
CA VAL A 24 -0.03 -16.00 8.14
C VAL A 24 -1.43 -16.12 7.57
N MET A 25 -1.90 -15.06 6.91
CA MET A 25 -3.15 -15.01 6.16
C MET A 25 -2.87 -14.62 4.71
N VAL A 26 -3.31 -15.44 3.76
CA VAL A 26 -3.27 -15.13 2.32
C VAL A 26 -4.67 -14.80 1.86
N ILE A 27 -4.85 -13.63 1.26
CA ILE A 27 -6.13 -13.09 0.84
C ILE A 27 -6.08 -12.88 -0.67
N ASP A 28 -7.01 -13.50 -1.39
CA ASP A 28 -7.20 -13.17 -2.78
C ASP A 28 -8.05 -11.91 -2.88
N GLU A 29 -7.43 -10.85 -3.42
CA GLU A 29 -7.99 -9.55 -3.75
C GLU A 29 -8.72 -8.81 -2.61
N ILE A 30 -8.10 -7.71 -2.14
CA ILE A 30 -8.78 -6.72 -1.31
C ILE A 30 -9.28 -5.60 -2.22
N GLY A 31 -10.61 -5.49 -2.34
CA GLY A 31 -11.28 -4.58 -3.27
C GLY A 31 -12.31 -3.64 -2.63
N ARG A 32 -12.68 -3.86 -1.37
CA ARG A 32 -13.76 -3.12 -0.69
C ARG A 32 -13.30 -2.49 0.62
N ALA A 33 -13.94 -1.41 1.03
CA ALA A 33 -13.59 -0.67 2.24
C ALA A 33 -13.70 -1.51 3.53
N ASN A 34 -14.72 -2.36 3.64
CA ASN A 34 -14.88 -3.27 4.78
C ASN A 34 -13.76 -4.31 4.88
N GLU A 35 -13.17 -4.73 3.76
CA GLU A 35 -12.03 -5.64 3.74
C GLU A 35 -10.74 -4.96 4.16
N VAL A 36 -10.57 -3.68 3.84
CA VAL A 36 -9.45 -2.88 4.34
C VAL A 36 -9.51 -2.80 5.87
N GLU A 37 -10.69 -2.55 6.44
CA GLU A 37 -10.87 -2.52 7.90
C GLU A 37 -10.68 -3.91 8.55
N ALA A 38 -11.14 -4.97 7.88
CA ALA A 38 -10.86 -6.33 8.32
C ALA A 38 -9.35 -6.63 8.30
N ALA A 39 -8.64 -6.24 7.24
CA ALA A 39 -7.19 -6.40 7.13
C ALA A 39 -6.46 -5.60 8.22
N ARG A 40 -6.92 -4.39 8.54
CA ARG A 40 -6.41 -3.58 9.65
C ARG A 40 -6.56 -4.32 10.98
N THR A 41 -7.73 -4.87 11.24
CA THR A 41 -8.02 -5.66 12.44
C THR A 41 -7.10 -6.89 12.53
N CYS A 42 -6.88 -7.58 11.42
CA CYS A 42 -5.98 -8.73 11.36
C CYS A 42 -4.52 -8.33 11.66
N LYS A 43 -4.04 -7.24 11.07
CA LYS A 43 -2.68 -6.71 11.28
C LYS A 43 -2.45 -6.28 12.73
N GLN A 44 -3.43 -5.64 13.38
CA GLN A 44 -3.35 -5.25 14.79
C GLN A 44 -3.22 -6.44 15.75
N ARG A 45 -3.67 -7.63 15.32
CA ARG A 45 -3.50 -8.88 16.07
C ARG A 45 -2.19 -9.61 15.78
N GLY A 46 -1.28 -8.99 15.00
CA GLY A 46 0.04 -9.53 14.70
C GLY A 46 0.08 -10.55 13.57
N VAL A 47 -1.03 -10.75 12.84
CA VAL A 47 -1.07 -11.69 11.70
C VAL A 47 -0.27 -11.11 10.53
N ARG A 48 0.60 -11.92 9.92
CA ARG A 48 1.27 -11.56 8.66
C ARG A 48 0.28 -11.73 7.51
N ILE A 49 0.05 -10.68 6.73
CA ILE A 49 -0.92 -10.70 5.63
C ILE A 49 -0.19 -10.65 4.30
N VAL A 50 -0.59 -11.51 3.36
CA VAL A 50 -0.25 -11.44 1.93
C VAL A 50 -1.54 -11.28 1.17
N ALA A 51 -1.67 -10.23 0.36
CA ALA A 51 -2.88 -9.99 -0.40
C ALA A 51 -2.59 -9.40 -1.78
N SER A 52 -3.50 -9.64 -2.73
CA SER A 52 -3.56 -8.89 -3.98
C SER A 52 -4.52 -7.71 -3.86
N ALA A 53 -4.33 -6.69 -4.69
CA ALA A 53 -5.24 -5.55 -4.84
C ALA A 53 -5.10 -4.97 -6.26
N HIS A 54 -6.15 -4.32 -6.75
CA HIS A 54 -6.11 -3.72 -8.09
C HIS A 54 -5.40 -2.36 -8.11
N GLY A 55 -4.39 -2.23 -8.97
CA GLY A 55 -3.67 -0.99 -9.22
C GLY A 55 -2.23 -0.98 -8.70
N ASP A 56 -1.47 0.03 -9.11
CA ASP A 56 -0.15 0.35 -8.56
C ASP A 56 -0.28 1.18 -7.28
N LEU A 57 0.84 1.42 -6.58
CA LEU A 57 0.86 2.17 -5.32
C LEU A 57 0.24 3.57 -5.46
N ARG A 58 0.51 4.27 -6.57
CA ARG A 58 -0.03 5.62 -6.82
C ARG A 58 -1.56 5.59 -7.02
N LYS A 59 -2.08 4.57 -7.71
CA LYS A 59 -3.53 4.36 -7.89
C LYS A 59 -4.21 3.95 -6.59
N LEU A 60 -3.59 3.06 -5.81
CA LEU A 60 -4.10 2.67 -4.48
C LEU A 60 -4.25 3.89 -3.57
N LEU A 61 -3.27 4.79 -3.54
CA LEU A 61 -3.31 5.99 -2.71
C LEU A 61 -4.44 6.98 -3.10
N LYS A 62 -4.79 7.04 -4.39
CA LYS A 62 -5.91 7.85 -4.91
C LYS A 62 -7.29 7.21 -4.68
N ASN A 63 -7.34 5.89 -4.53
CA ASN A 63 -8.58 5.14 -4.34
C ASN A 63 -9.05 5.27 -2.89
N LYS A 64 -10.11 6.05 -2.63
CA LYS A 64 -10.61 6.30 -1.27
C LYS A 64 -10.92 5.02 -0.47
N PRO A 65 -11.64 4.01 -1.01
CA PRO A 65 -11.82 2.73 -0.35
C PRO A 65 -10.52 2.00 0.00
N LEU A 66 -9.51 2.01 -0.88
CA LEU A 66 -8.34 1.14 -0.78
C LEU A 66 -7.08 1.79 -0.21
N ARG A 67 -6.99 3.13 -0.18
CA ARG A 67 -5.81 3.85 0.32
C ARG A 67 -5.46 3.52 1.77
N GLY A 68 -6.41 3.01 2.55
CA GLY A 68 -6.17 2.52 3.91
C GLY A 68 -5.20 1.35 3.98
N LEU A 69 -5.02 0.58 2.90
CA LEU A 69 -4.01 -0.50 2.79
C LEU A 69 -2.58 0.02 2.87
N VAL A 70 -2.36 1.27 2.43
CA VAL A 70 -1.06 1.93 2.36
C VAL A 70 -0.96 3.11 3.33
N GLY A 71 -1.73 3.09 4.42
CA GLY A 71 -1.65 4.07 5.50
C GLY A 71 -2.65 5.24 5.39
N GLY A 72 -3.43 5.31 4.33
CA GLY A 72 -4.45 6.35 4.12
C GLY A 72 -3.87 7.73 3.84
N VAL A 73 -4.75 8.73 3.68
CA VAL A 73 -4.36 10.13 3.47
C VAL A 73 -5.28 11.04 4.27
N GLU A 74 -4.67 11.91 5.07
CA GLU A 74 -5.30 12.94 5.89
C GLU A 74 -4.85 14.33 5.46
N SER A 75 -5.66 15.34 5.78
CA SER A 75 -5.38 16.73 5.46
C SER A 75 -5.11 17.47 6.77
N VAL A 76 -3.85 17.86 6.99
CA VAL A 76 -3.44 18.57 8.20
C VAL A 76 -3.27 20.06 7.91
N THR A 77 -3.58 20.89 8.90
CA THR A 77 -3.30 22.34 8.81
C THR A 77 -1.89 22.59 9.30
N VAL A 78 -1.03 23.08 8.42
CA VAL A 78 0.35 23.46 8.75
C VAL A 78 0.45 24.94 9.08
N GLY A 79 1.33 25.29 10.01
CA GLY A 79 1.65 26.67 10.36
C GLY A 79 2.38 27.40 9.22
N ASP A 80 2.43 28.74 9.31
CA ASP A 80 2.88 29.60 8.21
C ASP A 80 4.35 29.36 7.78
N ALA A 81 5.22 28.90 8.67
CA ALA A 81 6.62 28.59 8.36
C ALA A 81 6.77 27.36 7.45
N LEU A 82 6.14 26.23 7.83
CA LEU A 82 6.12 25.00 7.03
C LEU A 82 5.35 25.19 5.72
N ALA A 83 4.28 25.98 5.75
CA ALA A 83 3.50 26.30 4.56
C ALA A 83 4.35 27.06 3.53
N LYS A 84 5.21 27.99 3.97
CA LYS A 84 6.18 28.71 3.12
C LYS A 84 7.31 27.81 2.62
N GLU A 85 7.82 26.91 3.45
CA GLU A 85 8.87 25.97 3.06
C GLU A 85 8.40 24.97 1.99
N LYS A 86 7.16 24.51 2.08
CA LYS A 86 6.55 23.62 1.07
C LYS A 86 6.10 24.38 -0.17
N SER A 87 5.76 25.67 -0.06
CA SER A 87 5.39 26.52 -1.20
C SER A 87 6.61 27.14 -1.89
N LYS A 88 7.67 26.37 -2.23
CA LYS A 88 8.88 26.85 -2.94
C LYS A 88 8.61 27.42 -4.36
N GLY A 89 7.84 28.49 -4.45
CA GLY A 89 7.44 29.22 -5.65
C GLY A 89 6.49 30.39 -5.32
N ASP A 90 6.29 31.31 -6.27
CA ASP A 90 5.44 32.53 -6.19
C ASP A 90 3.92 32.24 -6.11
N GLY A 91 3.52 31.14 -5.48
CA GLY A 91 2.14 30.70 -5.37
C GLY A 91 1.50 31.03 -4.01
N PRO A 92 0.16 31.05 -3.92
CA PRO A 92 -0.55 31.23 -2.67
C PRO A 92 -0.21 30.11 -1.68
N VAL A 93 0.18 30.52 -0.46
CA VAL A 93 0.52 29.61 0.65
C VAL A 93 -0.68 28.73 0.98
N ARG A 94 -0.60 27.44 0.66
CA ARG A 94 -1.61 26.45 1.04
C ARG A 94 -1.32 25.95 2.45
N LYS A 95 -2.19 26.29 3.39
CA LYS A 95 -2.10 25.84 4.79
C LYS A 95 -2.56 24.39 5.00
N LEU A 96 -3.17 23.77 4.01
CA LEU A 96 -3.60 22.36 4.08
C LEU A 96 -2.59 21.49 3.34
N LEU A 97 -2.01 20.52 4.05
CA LEU A 97 -1.04 19.58 3.52
C LEU A 97 -1.58 18.15 3.64
N ALA A 98 -1.41 17.36 2.58
CA ALA A 98 -1.78 15.95 2.61
C ALA A 98 -0.65 15.17 3.30
N GLN A 99 -1.00 14.35 4.28
CA GLN A 99 -0.07 13.47 4.99
C GLN A 99 -0.65 12.06 5.08
N ARG A 100 0.21 11.08 5.27
CA ARG A 100 -0.22 9.70 5.55
C ARG A 100 -0.95 9.67 6.89
N GLY A 101 -2.10 8.99 6.94
CA GLY A 101 -2.95 8.95 8.14
C GLY A 101 -2.49 7.96 9.22
N GLY A 102 -1.62 7.02 8.87
CA GLY A 102 -1.04 6.05 9.80
C GLY A 102 -0.15 5.03 9.10
N GLU A 103 0.26 4.00 9.82
CA GLU A 103 1.10 2.94 9.27
C GLU A 103 0.38 2.15 8.14
N PRO A 104 1.08 1.85 7.02
CA PRO A 104 0.59 0.92 6.02
C PRO A 104 0.23 -0.43 6.63
N ILE A 105 -0.85 -1.05 6.15
CA ILE A 105 -1.15 -2.44 6.50
C ILE A 105 -0.10 -3.36 5.86
N PHE A 106 0.33 -3.01 4.65
CA PHE A 106 1.37 -3.71 3.89
C PHE A 106 2.63 -2.85 3.81
N GLU A 107 3.71 -3.33 4.42
CA GLU A 107 5.03 -2.67 4.44
C GLU A 107 5.77 -2.81 3.11
N VAL A 108 5.52 -3.91 2.39
CA VAL A 108 6.12 -4.22 1.08
C VAL A 108 5.02 -4.31 0.04
N ILE A 109 5.20 -3.63 -1.09
CA ILE A 109 4.28 -3.69 -2.24
C ILE A 109 4.99 -4.33 -3.42
N VAL A 110 4.32 -5.29 -4.06
CA VAL A 110 4.79 -5.90 -5.30
C VAL A 110 3.81 -5.53 -6.41
N GLU A 111 4.26 -4.68 -7.33
CA GLU A 111 3.47 -4.26 -8.49
C GLU A 111 3.70 -5.20 -9.65
N LEU A 112 2.61 -5.76 -10.17
CA LEU A 112 2.58 -6.60 -11.37
C LEU A 112 2.05 -5.79 -12.53
N ARG A 113 2.81 -5.74 -13.63
CA ARG A 113 2.40 -5.03 -14.85
C ARG A 113 1.84 -6.00 -15.87
N ARG A 114 0.72 -5.61 -16.50
CA ARG A 114 0.10 -6.41 -17.56
C ARG A 114 1.10 -6.61 -18.70
N GLY A 115 1.33 -7.86 -19.08
CA GLY A 115 2.28 -8.24 -20.13
C GLY A 115 3.73 -8.46 -19.65
N GLU A 116 4.05 -8.12 -18.40
CA GLU A 116 5.39 -8.31 -17.82
C GLU A 116 5.43 -9.52 -16.88
N TYR A 117 5.32 -10.75 -17.42
CA TYR A 117 5.20 -11.98 -16.62
C TYR A 117 6.48 -12.42 -15.89
N LYS A 118 7.64 -11.87 -16.29
CA LYS A 118 8.95 -12.16 -15.70
C LYS A 118 9.52 -10.98 -14.92
N THR A 119 8.77 -9.90 -14.73
CA THR A 119 9.27 -8.66 -14.12
C THR A 119 8.35 -8.23 -13.00
N TRP A 120 8.94 -7.86 -11.86
CA TRP A 120 8.23 -7.36 -10.69
C TRP A 120 8.84 -6.04 -10.27
N ARG A 121 8.00 -5.08 -9.91
CA ARG A 121 8.46 -3.86 -9.23
C ARG A 121 8.12 -3.95 -7.75
N LEU A 122 9.12 -3.86 -6.89
CA LEU A 122 8.97 -4.02 -5.44
C LEU A 122 9.26 -2.70 -4.75
N VAL A 123 8.32 -2.25 -3.93
CA VAL A 123 8.52 -1.16 -2.97
C VAL A 123 8.75 -1.79 -1.63
N MET A 124 9.99 -1.72 -1.13
CA MET A 124 10.39 -2.39 0.11
C MET A 124 9.98 -1.62 1.37
N ASP A 125 9.69 -0.32 1.22
CA ASP A 125 9.22 0.57 2.28
C ASP A 125 8.02 1.36 1.76
N ALA A 126 6.83 0.83 1.99
CA ALA A 126 5.58 1.47 1.58
C ALA A 126 5.36 2.82 2.29
N ALA A 127 5.81 2.96 3.54
CA ALA A 127 5.62 4.19 4.31
C ALA A 127 6.41 5.34 3.68
N ALA A 128 7.71 5.14 3.48
CA ALA A 128 8.57 6.13 2.84
C ALA A 128 8.12 6.44 1.40
N ALA A 129 7.66 5.42 0.65
CA ALA A 129 7.16 5.62 -0.70
C ALA A 129 5.86 6.44 -0.73
N VAL A 130 4.92 6.19 0.18
CA VAL A 130 3.68 6.99 0.29
C VAL A 130 3.99 8.43 0.66
N ASP A 131 4.87 8.64 1.63
CA ASP A 131 5.26 9.99 2.08
C ASP A 131 5.92 10.77 0.93
N ALA A 132 6.82 10.12 0.16
CA ALA A 132 7.41 10.70 -1.04
C ALA A 132 6.37 11.03 -2.12
N ILE A 133 5.37 10.15 -2.35
CA ILE A 133 4.29 10.41 -3.31
C ILE A 133 3.45 11.63 -2.90
N LEU A 134 3.11 11.75 -1.61
CA LEU A 134 2.34 12.88 -1.07
C LEU A 134 3.10 14.20 -1.18
N ASP A 135 4.43 14.14 -1.09
CA ASP A 135 5.34 15.27 -1.29
C ASP A 135 5.62 15.59 -2.77
N GLY A 136 5.03 14.84 -3.70
CA GLY A 136 5.25 15.01 -5.13
C GLY A 136 6.63 14.57 -5.61
N GLN A 137 7.35 13.79 -4.80
CA GLN A 137 8.67 13.27 -5.10
C GLN A 137 8.61 11.89 -5.75
N SER A 138 9.76 11.43 -6.23
CA SER A 138 9.96 10.05 -6.64
C SER A 138 10.32 9.17 -5.45
N TYR A 139 9.93 7.91 -5.50
CA TYR A 139 10.29 6.92 -4.48
C TYR A 139 11.16 5.81 -5.07
N GLU A 140 11.85 5.09 -4.20
CA GLU A 140 12.70 3.98 -4.63
C GLU A 140 11.89 2.70 -4.80
N ALA A 141 12.13 2.00 -5.90
CA ALA A 141 11.60 0.67 -6.14
C ALA A 141 12.70 -0.23 -6.69
N GLN A 142 12.59 -1.52 -6.42
CA GLN A 142 13.40 -2.56 -7.03
C GLN A 142 12.68 -3.07 -8.27
N VAL A 143 13.38 -3.25 -9.38
CA VAL A 143 12.87 -4.03 -10.49
C VAL A 143 13.62 -5.35 -10.50
N ARG A 144 12.89 -6.44 -10.30
CA ARG A 144 13.42 -7.81 -10.33
C ARG A 144 12.94 -8.50 -11.58
N ARG A 145 13.84 -9.08 -12.36
CA ARG A 145 13.54 -9.83 -13.59
C ARG A 145 13.98 -11.26 -13.47
N ARG A 146 13.11 -12.22 -13.76
CA ARG A 146 13.50 -13.64 -13.82
C ARG A 146 14.28 -13.89 -15.11
N THR A 147 15.43 -14.55 -14.99
CA THR A 147 16.25 -14.96 -16.13
C THR A 147 15.49 -15.94 -17.03
N ASP A 148 15.89 -16.03 -18.30
CA ASP A 148 15.20 -16.89 -19.28
C ASP A 148 15.28 -18.38 -18.96
N ASP A 149 16.38 -18.82 -18.34
CA ASP A 149 16.56 -20.17 -17.84
C ASP A 149 15.76 -20.47 -16.55
N GLY A 150 15.15 -19.44 -15.95
CA GLY A 150 14.29 -19.55 -14.77
C GLY A 150 15.02 -19.74 -13.44
N ASN A 151 16.36 -19.76 -13.43
CA ASN A 151 17.18 -20.14 -12.27
C ASN A 151 17.62 -18.96 -11.40
N ALA A 152 17.49 -17.72 -11.89
CA ALA A 152 17.93 -16.54 -11.16
C ALA A 152 16.99 -15.34 -11.36
N PHE A 153 17.25 -14.29 -10.57
CA PHE A 153 16.63 -12.98 -10.74
C PHE A 153 17.72 -11.91 -10.88
N GLU A 154 17.61 -11.10 -11.93
CA GLU A 154 18.33 -9.85 -12.08
C GLU A 154 17.64 -8.76 -11.26
N TYR A 155 18.42 -7.78 -10.81
CA TYR A 155 17.97 -6.73 -9.90
C TYR A 155 18.54 -5.37 -10.29
N GLU A 156 17.67 -4.35 -10.32
CA GLU A 156 18.06 -2.95 -10.41
C GLU A 156 17.23 -2.07 -9.46
N LEU A 157 17.83 -0.97 -8.99
CA LEU A 157 17.10 0.08 -8.28
C LEU A 157 16.64 1.15 -9.26
N VAL A 158 15.38 1.55 -9.14
CA VAL A 158 14.78 2.62 -9.95
C VAL A 158 14.12 3.66 -9.06
N LYS A 159 14.05 4.90 -9.56
CA LYS A 159 13.18 5.95 -9.00
C LYS A 159 11.87 5.98 -9.77
N ALA A 160 10.74 5.96 -9.05
CA ALA A 160 9.38 5.78 -9.57
C ALA A 160 8.43 6.92 -9.18
#